data_AF-A0A7C0WCW8-F1
#
_entry.id   AF-A0A7C0WCW8-F1
#
_cell.length_a   1.000
_cell.length_b   1.000
_cell.length_c   1.000
_cell.angle_alpha   90.00
_cell.angle_beta   90.00
_cell.angle_gamma   90.00
#
_symmetry.space_group_name_H-M   'P 1'
#
loop_
_entity.id
_entity.type
_entity.pdbx_description
1 polymer ?
#
loop_
_entity_poly.entity_id
_entity_poly.type
_entity_poly.pdbx_seq_one_letter_code
_entity_poly.pdbx_strand_id
1 'polypeptide(L)' 'MKNRPPIAVVGMAGLFPGAPNLDIYWQNIINKIDAICEVYEKRWIVDPNLAYNPSFL' A
#
# COMPACT_ATOMS: atom_id res chain seq x y z
N MET A 1 5.46 -30.12 16.28
CA MET A 1 5.49 -29.07 15.22
C MET A 1 4.94 -29.67 13.94
N LYS A 2 4.03 -29.01 13.22
CA LYS A 2 3.54 -29.50 11.93
C LYS A 2 4.64 -29.36 10.88
N ASN A 3 5.21 -30.47 10.40
CA ASN A 3 6.14 -30.51 9.27
C ASN A 3 5.37 -30.27 7.96
N ARG A 4 5.19 -29.00 7.59
CA ARG A 4 4.76 -28.65 6.23
C ARG A 4 6.00 -28.40 5.38
N PRO A 5 6.02 -28.86 4.12
CA PRO A 5 7.08 -28.49 3.20
C PRO A 5 7.13 -26.96 3.06
N PRO A 6 8.33 -26.36 2.97
CA PRO A 6 8.47 -24.92 2.76
C PRO A 6 7.92 -24.52 1.38
N ILE A 7 7.39 -23.30 1.28
CA ILE A 7 6.89 -22.74 0.03
C ILE A 7 7.94 -21.75 -0.49
N ALA A 8 8.38 -21.93 -1.72
CA ALA A 8 9.35 -21.04 -2.38
C ALA A 8 8.63 -19.88 -3.09
N VAL A 9 9.15 -18.67 -2.93
CA VAL A 9 8.79 -17.51 -3.77
C VAL A 9 9.71 -17.54 -4.99
N VAL A 10 9.15 -17.81 -6.17
CA VAL A 10 9.91 -17.94 -7.42
C VAL A 10 9.85 -16.70 -8.31
N GLY A 11 9.04 -15.71 -7.94
CA GLY A 11 8.88 -14.45 -8.65
C GLY A 11 7.89 -13.53 -7.94
N MET A 12 7.92 -12.25 -8.28
CA MET A 12 6.99 -11.23 -7.79
C MET A 12 6.79 -10.13 -8.84
N ALA A 13 5.66 -9.42 -8.75
CA ALA A 13 5.35 -8.22 -9.52
C ALA A 13 4.32 -7.41 -8.73
N GLY A 14 4.33 -6.08 -8.89
CA GLY A 14 3.37 -5.21 -8.22
C GLY A 14 3.61 -3.73 -8.51
N LEU A 15 2.56 -2.92 -8.34
CA LEU A 15 2.62 -1.46 -8.33
C LEU A 15 2.37 -0.99 -6.90
N PHE A 16 3.30 -0.21 -6.37
CA PHE A 16 3.26 0.27 -4.99
C PHE A 16 3.31 1.81 -4.96
N PRO A 17 2.82 2.46 -3.88
CA PRO A 17 2.95 3.90 -3.72
C PRO A 17 4.41 4.35 -3.89
N GLY A 18 4.65 5.31 -4.77
CA GLY A 18 5.99 5.82 -5.07
C GLY A 18 6.95 4.81 -5.71
N ALA A 19 6.47 3.64 -6.16
CA ALA A 19 7.31 2.60 -6.75
C ALA A 19 6.61 1.91 -7.94
N PRO A 20 6.93 2.32 -9.18
CA PRO A 20 6.31 1.77 -10.40
C PRO A 20 6.86 0.40 -10.80
N ASN A 21 7.90 -0.09 -10.12
CA ASN A 21 8.50 -1.40 -10.32
C ASN A 21 9.18 -1.88 -9.03
N LEU A 22 9.65 -3.12 -9.05
CA LEU A 22 10.21 -3.78 -7.87
C LEU A 22 11.57 -3.24 -7.44
N ASP A 23 12.37 -2.73 -8.38
CA ASP A 23 13.67 -2.14 -8.05
C ASP A 23 13.45 -0.88 -7.21
N ILE A 24 12.52 0.00 -7.62
CA ILE A 24 12.18 1.20 -6.86
C ILE A 24 11.49 0.85 -5.54
N TYR A 25 10.62 -0.16 -5.51
CA TYR A 25 10.02 -0.66 -4.26
C TYR A 25 11.08 -1.12 -3.26
N TRP A 26 12.07 -1.90 -3.71
CA TRP A 26 13.14 -2.39 -2.85
C TRP A 26 14.04 -1.25 -2.34
N GLN A 27 14.36 -0.29 -3.21
CA GLN A 27 15.09 0.91 -2.80
C GLN A 27 14.32 1.74 -1.77
N ASN A 28 12.99 1.87 -1.91
CA ASN A 28 12.17 2.59 -0.95
C ASN A 28 12.22 1.94 0.44
N ILE A 29 12.18 0.60 0.51
CA ILE A 29 12.31 -0.14 1.79
C ILE A 29 13.67 0.09 2.44
N ILE A 30 14.76 -0.12 1.70
CA ILE A 30 16.13 0.03 2.22
C ILE A 30 16.34 1.44 2.77
N ASN A 31 15.86 2.45 2.04
CA ASN A 31 16.03 3.85 2.39
C ASN A 31 14.96 4.39 3.34
N LYS A 32 14.03 3.54 3.81
CA LYS A 32 12.93 3.90 4.73
C LYS A 32 12.10 5.08 4.22
N ILE A 33 11.81 5.09 2.92
CA ILE A 33 11.00 6.12 2.29
C ILE A 33 9.56 6.00 2.77
N ASP A 34 9.02 7.10 3.31
CA ASP A 34 7.59 7.25 3.53
C ASP A 34 6.92 7.62 2.22
N ALA A 35 6.05 6.74 1.72
CA ALA A 35 5.30 6.92 0.49
C ALA A 35 3.85 7.35 0.74
N ILE A 36 3.48 7.65 1.99
CA ILE A 36 2.17 8.22 2.32
C ILE A 36 2.10 9.63 1.73
N CYS A 37 0.98 9.94 1.09
CA CYS A 37 0.70 11.25 0.56
C CYS A 37 -0.73 11.67 0.90
N GLU A 38 -0.98 12.97 0.83
CA GLU A 38 -2.33 13.51 0.84
C GLU A 38 -3.15 12.88 -0.28
N VAL A 39 -4.43 12.66 0.01
CA VAL A 39 -5.31 12.05 -0.98
C VAL A 39 -5.57 13.03 -2.11
N TYR A 40 -5.26 12.64 -3.35
CA TYR A 40 -5.51 13.46 -4.53
C TYR A 40 -6.97 13.90 -4.64
N GLU A 41 -7.18 15.16 -5.04
CA GLU A 41 -8.48 15.67 -5.42
C GLU A 41 -9.09 14.74 -6.48
N LYS A 42 -10.32 14.24 -6.22
CA LYS A 42 -11.07 13.25 -7.03
C LYS A 42 -10.77 11.77 -6.78
N ARG A 43 -9.98 11.41 -5.76
CA ARG A 43 -9.88 9.98 -5.35
C ARG A 43 -11.21 9.41 -4.86
N TRP A 44 -12.01 10.26 -4.20
CA TRP A 44 -13.32 9.94 -3.65
C TRP A 44 -14.43 10.55 -4.50
N ILE A 45 -15.58 9.89 -4.55
CA ILE A 45 -16.76 10.35 -5.31
C ILE A 45 -17.46 11.52 -4.60
N VAL A 46 -17.36 11.57 -3.26
CA VAL A 46 -17.96 12.60 -2.41
C VAL A 46 -16.89 13.27 -1.55
N ASP A 47 -17.15 14.49 -1.12
CA ASP A 47 -16.28 15.20 -0.18
C ASP A 47 -16.11 14.38 1.11
N PRO A 48 -14.87 14.16 1.61
CA PRO A 48 -14.62 13.40 2.83
C PRO A 48 -15.42 13.89 4.05
N ASN A 49 -15.69 15.19 4.15
CA ASN A 49 -16.49 15.76 5.25
C ASN A 49 -17.97 15.33 5.19
N LEU A 50 -18.46 14.93 4.02
CA LEU A 50 -19.81 14.38 3.83
C LEU A 50 -19.86 12.86 4.03
N ALA A 51 -18.71 12.18 4.01
CA ALA A 51 -18.62 10.73 4.21
C ALA A 51 -18.55 10.33 5.70
N TYR A 52 -18.28 11.28 6.59
CA TYR A 52 -18.28 11.06 8.03
C TYR A 52 -19.72 11.04 8.58
N ASN A 53 -20.16 9.91 9.15
CA ASN A 53 -21.41 9.82 9.88
C ASN A 53 -21.13 9.92 11.39
N PRO A 54 -21.47 11.05 12.05
CA PRO A 54 -21.18 11.25 13.47
C PRO A 54 -22.02 10.39 14.42
N SER A 55 -23.05 9.69 13.94
CA SER A 55 -23.97 8.89 14.77
C SER A 55 -23.39 7.52 15.21
N PHE A 56 -22.13 7.22 14.89
CA PHE A 56 -21.44 5.99 15.29
C PHE A 56 -20.46 6.16 16.47
N LEU A 57 -20.51 7.31 17.15
CA LEU A 57 -19.89 7.56 18.47
C LEU A 57 -20.99 7.66 19.53
#